data_AF-A0A852EEZ6-F1
#
_entry.id   AF-A0A852EEZ6-F1
#
_cell.length_a   1.000
_cell.length_b   1.000
_cell.length_c   1.000
_cell.angle_alpha   90.00
_cell.angle_beta   90.00
_cell.angle_gamma   90.00
#
_symmetry.space_group_name_H-M   'P 1'
#
loop_
_entity.id
_entity.type
_entity.pdbx_description
1 polymer ?
#
loop_
_entity_poly.entity_id
_entity_poly.type
_entity_poly.pdbx_seq_one_letter_code
_entity_poly.pdbx_strand_id
1 'polypeptide(L)'
;DQDPEGERPEPRDGIRCSLSSDSALSKPLDEAFSLWKKLLENPGIPEVRSPEQTVSSLQLLAALYRLQDKPIQALESFLLLRSLCRRLGDPLGTADSLCQLSRILLQLHCPAQAQFFLEELELCLEQDQGPE
;
A
#
# COMPACT_ATOMS: atom_id res chain seq x y z
N ASP A 1 -49.75 22.75 5.85
CA ASP A 1 -48.37 22.50 6.31
C ASP A 1 -48.24 21.16 7.00
N GLN A 2 -47.98 20.12 6.23
CA GLN A 2 -47.21 18.96 6.67
C GLN A 2 -46.38 18.51 5.47
N ASP A 3 -45.10 18.89 5.45
CA ASP A 3 -44.10 18.32 4.55
C ASP A 3 -43.83 16.87 4.99
N PRO A 4 -43.95 15.86 4.10
CA PRO A 4 -43.46 14.53 4.41
C PRO A 4 -41.94 14.52 4.26
N GLU A 5 -41.28 14.14 5.34
CA GLU A 5 -39.84 13.96 5.46
C GLU A 5 -39.29 13.18 4.26
N GLY A 6 -38.30 13.77 3.59
CA GLY A 6 -37.60 13.14 2.47
C GLY A 6 -36.89 11.87 2.93
N GLU A 7 -37.52 10.73 2.72
CA GLU A 7 -36.92 9.41 2.84
C GLU A 7 -35.71 9.35 1.90
N ARG A 8 -34.52 9.38 2.50
CA ARG A 8 -33.24 9.28 1.78
C ARG A 8 -33.28 7.93 1.04
N PRO A 9 -33.21 7.92 -0.30
CA PRO A 9 -33.40 6.68 -1.04
C PRO A 9 -32.30 5.69 -0.65
N GLU A 10 -32.70 4.56 -0.06
CA GLU A 10 -31.82 3.44 0.22
C GLU A 10 -31.08 3.06 -1.07
N PRO A 11 -29.75 2.87 -1.01
CA PRO A 11 -28.97 2.57 -2.21
C PRO A 11 -29.51 1.28 -2.84
N ARG A 12 -29.91 1.38 -4.11
CA ARG A 12 -30.54 0.30 -4.89
C ARG A 12 -29.80 -1.03 -4.68
N ASP A 13 -30.53 -2.12 -4.58
CA ASP A 13 -30.00 -3.48 -4.29
C ASP A 13 -28.80 -3.88 -5.17
N GLY A 14 -28.74 -3.41 -6.42
CA GLY A 14 -27.59 -3.64 -7.31
C GLY A 14 -26.25 -3.10 -6.77
N ILE A 15 -26.25 -1.98 -6.06
CA ILE A 15 -25.05 -1.38 -5.44
C ILE A 15 -24.61 -2.24 -4.22
N ARG A 16 -25.57 -2.82 -3.48
CA ARG A 16 -25.25 -3.69 -2.32
C ARG A 16 -24.63 -5.01 -2.78
N CYS A 17 -25.09 -5.58 -3.89
CA CYS A 17 -24.54 -6.80 -4.48
C CYS A 17 -23.12 -6.61 -5.02
N SER A 18 -22.83 -5.49 -5.70
CA SER A 18 -21.48 -5.19 -6.19
C SER A 18 -20.50 -4.98 -5.03
N LEU A 19 -20.86 -4.17 -4.03
CA LEU A 19 -20.00 -3.92 -2.85
C LEU A 19 -19.76 -5.20 -2.03
N SER A 20 -20.77 -6.06 -1.88
CA SER A 20 -20.61 -7.33 -1.17
C SER A 20 -19.66 -8.28 -1.92
N SER A 21 -19.74 -8.31 -3.25
CA SER A 21 -18.85 -9.12 -4.09
C SER A 21 -17.42 -8.59 -4.07
N ASP A 22 -17.24 -7.27 -4.16
CA ASP A 22 -15.92 -6.63 -4.10
C ASP A 22 -15.25 -6.81 -2.74
N SER A 23 -16.02 -6.72 -1.65
CA SER A 23 -15.50 -7.00 -0.30
C SER A 23 -15.12 -8.47 -0.09
N ALA A 24 -15.81 -9.41 -0.73
CA ALA A 24 -15.48 -10.83 -0.65
C ALA A 24 -14.14 -11.14 -1.35
N LEU A 25 -13.84 -10.45 -2.45
CA LEU A 25 -12.59 -10.61 -3.20
C LEU A 25 -11.37 -10.05 -2.45
N SER A 26 -11.56 -9.09 -1.53
CA SER A 26 -10.45 -8.52 -0.76
C SER A 26 -10.14 -9.24 0.54
N LYS A 27 -11.08 -10.02 1.10
CA LYS A 27 -10.89 -10.68 2.40
C LYS A 27 -9.60 -11.49 2.51
N PRO A 28 -9.25 -12.37 1.55
CA PRO A 28 -8.00 -13.12 1.64
C PRO A 28 -6.76 -12.21 1.58
N LEU A 29 -6.86 -11.10 0.85
CA LEU A 29 -5.79 -10.12 0.73
C LEU A 29 -5.60 -9.35 2.05
N ASP A 30 -6.70 -8.96 2.69
CA ASP A 30 -6.73 -8.27 3.98
C ASP A 30 -6.20 -9.17 5.11
N GLU A 31 -6.54 -10.47 5.10
CA GLU A 31 -5.97 -11.47 6.01
C GLU A 31 -4.47 -11.66 5.79
N ALA A 32 -4.04 -11.85 4.54
CA ALA A 32 -2.62 -11.96 4.20
C ALA A 32 -1.85 -10.72 4.63
N PHE A 33 -2.40 -9.53 4.41
CA PHE A 33 -1.77 -8.28 4.82
C PHE A 33 -1.63 -8.16 6.33
N SER A 34 -2.66 -8.59 7.08
CA SER A 34 -2.63 -8.63 8.54
C SER A 34 -1.53 -9.55 9.08
N LEU A 35 -1.33 -10.71 8.44
CA LEU A 35 -0.24 -11.63 8.78
C LEU A 35 1.13 -11.00 8.49
N TRP A 36 1.29 -10.32 7.36
CA TRP A 36 2.53 -9.61 7.04
C TRP A 36 2.85 -8.51 8.03
N LYS A 37 1.86 -7.69 8.42
CA LYS A 37 2.04 -6.66 9.46
C LYS A 37 2.55 -7.26 10.76
N LYS A 38 1.93 -8.35 11.22
CA LYS A 38 2.33 -9.05 12.44
C LYS A 38 3.74 -9.64 12.34
N LEU A 39 4.08 -10.24 11.21
CA LEU A 39 5.41 -10.84 11.01
C LEU A 39 6.52 -9.76 10.99
N LEU A 40 6.23 -8.62 10.37
CA LEU A 40 7.19 -7.54 10.14
C LEU A 40 7.16 -6.42 11.18
N GLU A 41 6.32 -6.57 12.22
CA GLU A 41 6.22 -5.64 13.35
C GLU A 41 7.58 -5.42 14.04
N ASN A 42 8.40 -6.46 14.11
CA ASN A 42 9.73 -6.37 14.69
C ASN A 42 10.71 -5.66 13.72
N PRO A 43 11.52 -4.71 14.21
CA PRO A 43 12.41 -3.90 13.38
C PRO A 43 13.66 -4.64 12.83
N GLY A 44 13.92 -5.89 13.25
CA GLY A 44 15.03 -6.71 12.76
C GLY A 44 14.72 -7.44 11.44
N ILE A 45 15.71 -8.03 10.77
CA ILE A 45 15.48 -8.86 9.57
C ILE A 45 14.52 -10.00 9.95
N PRO A 46 13.42 -10.22 9.20
CA PRO A 46 12.44 -11.21 9.59
C PRO A 46 12.98 -12.62 9.36
N GLU A 47 12.64 -13.56 10.24
CA GLU A 47 12.99 -14.98 10.08
C GLU A 47 12.09 -15.63 9.03
N VAL A 48 12.34 -15.32 7.77
CA VAL A 48 11.63 -15.88 6.61
C VAL A 48 12.55 -16.82 5.84
N ARG A 49 11.95 -17.82 5.18
CA ARG A 49 12.70 -18.80 4.36
C ARG A 49 13.47 -18.12 3.22
N SER A 50 12.88 -17.12 2.57
CA SER A 50 13.52 -16.29 1.55
C SER A 50 13.04 -14.83 1.68
N PRO A 51 13.97 -13.88 1.91
CA PRO A 51 13.63 -12.46 1.94
C PRO A 51 13.20 -11.94 0.56
N GLU A 52 13.77 -12.44 -0.53
CA GLU A 52 13.44 -12.02 -1.90
C GLU A 52 12.00 -12.39 -2.28
N GLN A 53 11.58 -13.63 -1.96
CA GLN A 53 10.21 -14.06 -2.16
C GLN A 53 9.23 -13.27 -1.29
N THR A 54 9.67 -12.86 -0.10
CA THR A 54 8.87 -12.04 0.82
C THR A 54 8.63 -10.65 0.26
N VAL A 55 9.68 -9.99 -0.25
CA VAL A 55 9.60 -8.71 -0.96
C VAL A 55 8.66 -8.81 -2.16
N SER A 56 8.85 -9.83 -3.02
CA SER A 56 8.01 -10.05 -4.20
C SER A 56 6.53 -10.29 -3.84
N SER A 57 6.27 -11.06 -2.77
CA SER A 57 4.91 -11.33 -2.31
C SER A 57 4.22 -10.06 -1.80
N LEU A 58 4.94 -9.19 -1.10
CA LEU A 58 4.41 -7.90 -0.62
C LEU A 58 4.18 -6.91 -1.76
N GLN A 59 5.09 -6.86 -2.74
CA GLN A 59 4.89 -6.07 -3.96
C GLN A 59 3.62 -6.49 -4.70
N LEU A 60 3.40 -7.80 -4.87
CA LEU A 60 2.19 -8.31 -5.52
C LEU A 60 0.93 -7.94 -4.75
N LEU A 61 0.94 -8.06 -3.42
CA LEU A 61 -0.17 -7.68 -2.56
C LEU A 61 -0.51 -6.19 -2.69
N ALA A 62 0.50 -5.30 -2.69
CA ALA A 62 0.31 -3.87 -2.89
C ALA A 62 -0.26 -3.55 -4.28
N ALA A 63 0.24 -4.21 -5.33
CA ALA A 63 -0.26 -4.06 -6.69
C ALA A 63 -1.72 -4.53 -6.83
N LEU A 64 -2.09 -5.64 -6.18
CA LEU A 64 -3.47 -6.12 -6.15
C LEU A 64 -4.41 -5.12 -5.48
N TYR A 65 -4.01 -4.51 -4.37
CA TYR A 65 -4.80 -3.43 -3.76
C TYR A 65 -5.00 -2.24 -4.68
N ARG A 66 -3.98 -1.84 -5.45
CA ARG A 66 -4.14 -0.78 -6.46
C ARG A 66 -5.13 -1.16 -7.56
N LEU A 67 -5.09 -2.40 -8.04
CA LEU A 67 -6.02 -2.89 -9.06
C LEU A 67 -7.46 -2.97 -8.56
N GLN A 68 -7.65 -3.17 -7.25
CA GLN A 68 -8.97 -3.16 -6.59
C GLN A 68 -9.44 -1.75 -6.20
N ASP A 69 -8.76 -0.69 -6.62
CA ASP A 69 -9.04 0.70 -6.24
C ASP A 69 -9.07 0.91 -4.71
N LYS A 70 -8.13 0.25 -4.02
CA LYS A 70 -7.91 0.34 -2.57
C LYS A 70 -6.60 1.06 -2.28
N PRO A 71 -6.52 2.38 -2.55
CA PRO A 71 -5.26 3.12 -2.51
C PRO A 71 -4.66 3.21 -1.10
N ILE A 72 -5.49 3.21 -0.05
CA ILE A 72 -5.00 3.25 1.34
C ILE A 72 -4.30 1.95 1.71
N GLN A 73 -4.91 0.80 1.43
CA GLN A 73 -4.26 -0.50 1.67
C GLN A 73 -2.99 -0.65 0.83
N ALA A 74 -2.98 -0.17 -0.41
CA ALA A 74 -1.79 -0.16 -1.24
C ALA A 74 -0.66 0.69 -0.62
N LEU A 75 -0.98 1.90 -0.13
CA LEU A 75 -0.02 2.76 0.58
C LEU A 75 0.60 2.06 1.78
N GLU A 76 -0.23 1.50 2.66
CA GLU A 76 0.27 0.79 3.84
C GLU A 76 1.15 -0.41 3.45
N SER A 77 0.80 -1.10 2.36
CA SER A 77 1.57 -2.24 1.85
C SER A 77 2.95 -1.79 1.33
N PHE A 78 3.01 -0.69 0.58
CA PHE A 78 4.28 -0.13 0.11
C PHE A 78 5.13 0.47 1.23
N LEU A 79 4.51 1.01 2.30
CA LEU A 79 5.24 1.43 3.50
C LEU A 79 5.90 0.25 4.21
N LEU A 80 5.17 -0.86 4.33
CA LEU A 80 5.69 -2.09 4.91
C LEU A 80 6.83 -2.67 4.07
N LEU A 81 6.66 -2.69 2.74
CA LEU A 81 7.67 -3.12 1.77
C LEU A 81 8.93 -2.25 1.86
N ARG A 82 8.80 -0.91 1.84
CA ARG A 82 9.91 0.03 2.01
C ARG A 82 10.71 -0.27 3.28
N SER A 83 10.02 -0.49 4.40
CA SER A 83 10.66 -0.82 5.68
C SER A 83 11.46 -2.12 5.59
N LEU A 84 10.89 -3.14 4.95
CA LEU A 84 11.56 -4.41 4.74
C LEU A 84 12.79 -4.28 3.82
N CYS A 85 12.67 -3.63 2.67
CA CYS A 85 13.79 -3.44 1.73
C CYS A 85 14.95 -2.68 2.40
N ARG A 86 14.64 -1.64 3.19
CA ARG A 86 15.67 -0.93 3.99
C ARG A 86 16.37 -1.84 4.99
N ARG A 87 15.63 -2.70 5.69
CA ARG A 87 16.19 -3.68 6.64
C ARG A 87 17.07 -4.72 5.97
N LEU A 88 16.75 -5.08 4.73
CA LEU A 88 17.51 -6.04 3.92
C LEU A 88 18.72 -5.40 3.21
N GLY A 89 18.87 -4.07 3.27
CA GLY A 89 19.90 -3.36 2.53
C GLY A 89 19.68 -3.38 1.01
N ASP A 90 18.41 -3.38 0.58
CA ASP A 90 17.99 -3.34 -0.83
C ASP A 90 17.62 -1.91 -1.24
N PRO A 91 18.56 -1.12 -1.80
CA PRO A 91 18.30 0.26 -2.20
C PRO A 91 17.33 0.35 -3.39
N LEU A 92 17.38 -0.61 -4.31
CA LEU A 92 16.49 -0.63 -5.48
C LEU A 92 15.04 -0.91 -5.07
N GLY A 93 14.81 -1.90 -4.21
CA GLY A 93 13.49 -2.19 -3.66
C GLY A 93 12.95 -1.05 -2.79
N THR A 94 13.83 -0.35 -2.08
CA THR A 94 13.47 0.86 -1.31
C THR A 94 13.03 1.99 -2.25
N ALA A 95 13.81 2.28 -3.29
CA ALA A 95 13.53 3.31 -4.28
C ALA A 95 12.22 3.03 -5.06
N ASP A 96 12.00 1.78 -5.50
CA ASP A 96 10.74 1.39 -6.16
C ASP A 96 9.54 1.62 -5.24
N SER A 97 9.64 1.19 -3.97
CA SER A 97 8.56 1.39 -2.99
C SER A 97 8.25 2.88 -2.79
N LEU A 98 9.28 3.73 -2.68
CA LEU A 98 9.11 5.18 -2.56
C LEU A 98 8.44 5.79 -3.80
N CYS A 99 8.86 5.36 -5.00
CA CYS A 99 8.21 5.78 -6.25
C CYS A 99 6.72 5.45 -6.25
N GLN A 100 6.34 4.23 -5.83
CA GLN A 100 4.94 3.81 -5.78
C GLN A 100 4.14 4.61 -4.75
N LEU A 101 4.71 4.88 -3.57
CA LEU A 101 4.09 5.72 -2.53
C LEU A 101 3.78 7.12 -3.06
N SER A 102 4.78 7.80 -3.65
CA SER A 102 4.61 9.14 -4.21
C SER A 102 3.55 9.15 -5.30
N ARG A 103 3.53 8.14 -6.19
CA ARG A 103 2.51 8.02 -7.24
C ARG A 103 1.11 7.89 -6.67
N ILE A 104 0.88 7.03 -5.67
CA ILE A 104 -0.45 6.88 -5.07
C ILE A 104 -0.88 8.16 -4.37
N LEU A 105 0.02 8.83 -3.63
CA LEU A 105 -0.30 10.09 -2.95
C LEU A 105 -0.66 11.21 -3.91
N LEU A 106 0.01 11.30 -5.05
CA LEU A 106 -0.36 12.25 -6.12
C LEU A 106 -1.73 11.93 -6.71
N GLN A 107 -2.06 10.64 -6.90
CA GLN A 107 -3.40 10.21 -7.34
C GLN A 107 -4.49 10.55 -6.31
N LEU A 108 -4.16 10.54 -5.02
CA LEU A 108 -5.03 10.97 -3.92
C LEU A 108 -5.04 12.48 -3.67
N HIS A 109 -4.43 13.28 -4.56
CA HIS A 109 -4.31 14.73 -4.41
C HIS A 109 -3.63 15.18 -3.11
N CYS A 110 -2.65 14.40 -2.64
CA CYS A 110 -1.85 14.65 -1.44
C CYS A 110 -0.37 14.96 -1.78
N PRO A 111 -0.08 16.09 -2.47
CA PRO A 111 1.27 16.38 -2.97
C PRO A 111 2.30 16.66 -1.88
N ALA A 112 1.89 17.22 -0.73
CA ALA A 112 2.81 17.50 0.38
C ALA A 112 3.39 16.21 0.96
N GLN A 113 2.57 15.16 1.10
CA GLN A 113 3.01 13.84 1.54
C GLN A 113 3.82 13.13 0.45
N ALA A 114 3.47 13.30 -0.82
CA ALA A 114 4.24 12.74 -1.93
C ALA A 114 5.65 13.33 -2.00
N GLN A 115 5.79 14.64 -1.73
CA GLN A 115 7.08 15.33 -1.70
C GLN A 115 8.03 14.71 -0.68
N PHE A 116 7.56 14.41 0.54
CA PHE A 116 8.37 13.75 1.56
C PHE A 116 9.03 12.44 1.06
N PHE A 117 8.27 11.60 0.34
CA PHE A 117 8.81 10.35 -0.19
C PHE A 117 9.70 10.54 -1.43
N LEU A 118 9.49 11.61 -2.21
CA LEU A 118 10.37 11.97 -3.32
C LEU A 118 11.73 12.47 -2.81
N GLU A 119 11.74 13.30 -1.77
CA GLU A 119 12.97 13.76 -1.11
C GLU A 119 13.77 12.58 -0.54
N GLU A 120 13.08 11.61 0.08
CA GLU A 120 13.74 10.38 0.54
C GLU A 120 14.30 9.54 -0.63
N LEU A 121 13.57 9.45 -1.74
CA LEU A 121 14.02 8.74 -2.93
C LEU A 121 15.29 9.37 -3.52
N GLU A 122 15.33 10.70 -3.60
CA GLU A 122 16.50 11.44 -4.07
C GLU A 122 17.72 11.10 -3.21
N LEU A 123 17.59 11.14 -1.87
CA LEU A 123 18.66 10.74 -0.95
C LEU A 123 19.10 9.28 -1.15
N CYS A 124 18.16 8.35 -1.39
CA CYS A 124 18.48 6.95 -1.66
C CYS A 124 19.31 6.79 -2.94
N LEU A 125 19.02 7.57 -3.99
CA LEU A 125 19.75 7.51 -5.26
C LEU A 125 21.12 8.17 -5.17
N GLU A 126 21.24 9.26 -4.41
CA GLU A 126 22.53 9.94 -4.15
C GLU A 126 23.50 9.04 -3.37
N GLN A 127 23.00 8.25 -2.42
CA GLN A 127 23.82 7.31 -1.65
C GLN A 127 24.34 6.12 -2.48
N ASP A 128 23.64 5.73 -3.55
CA ASP A 128 24.09 4.69 -4.47
C ASP A 128 25.20 5.19 -5.41
N GLN A 129 25.26 6.51 -5.66
CA GLN A 129 26.28 7.17 -6.50
C GLN A 129 27.52 7.63 -5.72
N GLY A 130 28.07 6.79 -4.82
CA GLY A 130 29.22 7.13 -3.96
C GLY A 130 30.35 7.91 -4.65
N PRO A 131 31.13 8.73 -3.91
CA PRO A 131 32.04 9.72 -4.50
C PRO A 131 33.05 9.07 -5.44
N GLU A 132 33.10 9.57 -6.68
CA GLU A 132 34.09 9.18 -7.71
C GLU A 132 35.54 9.25 -7.22
#